data_AF-A0A6J6GXJ1-F1
#
_entry.id   AF-A0A6J6GXJ1-F1
#
_cell.length_a   1.000
_cell.length_b   1.000
_cell.length_c   1.000
_cell.angle_alpha   90.00
_cell.angle_beta   90.00
_cell.angle_gamma   90.00
#
_symmetry.space_group_name_H-M   'P 1'
#
loop_
_entity.id
_entity.type
_entity.pdbx_description
1 polymer ?
#
loop_
_entity_poly.entity_id
_entity_poly.type
_entity_poly.pdbx_seq_one_letter_code
_entity_poly.pdbx_strand_id
1 'polypeptide(L)'
;MAVHLADRGEDIVCVGSGFDRHAELFDNAPWAQLMGPASAFPSAVHGLTLAVHRIAADSTSDAYGIEPMYLRAPDAEINWKSREATS
;
A
#
# COMPACT_ATOMS: atom_id res chain seq x y z
N MET A 1 -5.50 14.56 1.86
CA MET A 1 -5.80 13.20 1.37
C MET A 1 -7.13 12.68 1.90
N ALA A 2 -7.40 12.73 3.22
CA ALA A 2 -8.71 12.37 3.80
C ALA A 2 -9.90 13.15 3.19
N VAL A 3 -9.72 14.43 2.86
CA VAL A 3 -10.75 15.28 2.22
C VAL A 3 -11.26 14.74 0.88
N HIS A 4 -10.44 14.03 0.09
CA HIS A 4 -10.89 13.51 -1.20
C HIS A 4 -11.75 12.24 -1.11
N LEU A 5 -11.70 11.53 0.01
CA LEU A 5 -12.54 10.35 0.24
C LEU A 5 -13.91 10.76 0.80
N ALA A 6 -13.95 11.81 1.63
CA ALA A 6 -15.19 12.37 2.18
C ALA A 6 -16.17 12.87 1.09
N ASP A 7 -15.65 13.44 -0.01
CA ASP A 7 -16.47 13.98 -1.11
C ASP A 7 -17.30 12.91 -1.85
N ARG A 8 -16.95 11.63 -1.73
CA ARG A 8 -17.67 10.54 -2.41
C ARG A 8 -18.85 10.01 -1.60
N GLY A 9 -18.95 10.34 -0.32
CA GLY A 9 -20.02 9.87 0.58
C GLY A 9 -20.07 8.35 0.76
N GLU A 10 -18.97 7.65 0.46
CA GLU A 10 -18.87 6.19 0.54
C GLU A 10 -18.21 5.79 1.86
N ASP A 11 -18.77 4.76 2.53
CA ASP A 11 -18.12 4.11 3.66
C ASP A 11 -16.88 3.35 3.17
N ILE A 12 -15.75 3.52 3.85
CA ILE A 12 -14.48 2.87 3.50
C ILE A 12 -13.97 1.98 4.63
N VAL A 13 -13.27 0.92 4.24
CA VAL A 13 -12.52 0.05 5.16
C VAL A 13 -11.04 0.33 5.00
N CYS A 14 -10.41 0.76 6.09
CA CYS A 14 -9.00 1.13 6.17
C CYS A 14 -8.18 -0.06 6.70
N VAL A 15 -7.24 -0.55 5.89
CA VAL A 15 -6.35 -1.67 6.19
C VAL A 15 -4.89 -1.27 6.02
N GLY A 16 -4.01 -1.87 6.82
CA GLY A 16 -2.59 -1.58 6.83
C GLY A 16 -2.14 -0.74 8.03
N SER A 17 -0.92 -1.01 8.50
CA SER A 17 -0.33 -0.34 9.67
C SER A 17 -0.19 1.19 9.55
N GLY A 18 -0.26 1.74 8.33
CA GLY A 18 -0.26 3.18 8.11
C GLY A 18 -1.48 3.88 8.71
N PHE A 19 -2.64 3.22 8.71
CA PHE A 19 -3.86 3.77 9.32
C PHE A 19 -3.81 3.73 10.84
N ASP A 20 -3.25 2.67 11.42
CA ASP A 20 -3.04 2.59 12.86
C ASP A 20 -2.06 3.67 13.35
N ARG A 21 -1.01 3.94 12.56
CA ARG A 21 -0.01 4.97 12.89
C ARG A 21 -0.55 6.40 12.84
N HIS A 22 -1.55 6.64 11.98
CA HIS A 22 -2.10 7.96 11.70
C HIS A 22 -3.61 8.02 11.97
N ALA A 23 -4.05 7.27 12.99
CA ALA A 23 -5.47 7.12 13.32
C ALA A 23 -6.13 8.47 13.64
N GLU A 24 -5.37 9.40 14.22
CA GLU A 24 -5.82 10.76 14.55
C GLU A 24 -6.33 11.54 13.34
N LEU A 25 -5.86 11.21 12.12
CA LEU A 25 -6.35 11.84 10.89
C LEU A 25 -7.79 11.40 10.55
N PHE A 26 -8.31 10.37 11.20
CA PHE A 26 -9.60 9.75 10.96
C PHE A 26 -10.59 9.93 12.12
N ASP A 27 -10.21 10.61 13.22
CA ASP A 27 -11.05 10.80 14.41
C ASP A 27 -12.43 11.42 14.09
N ASN A 28 -12.50 12.26 13.05
CA ASN A 28 -13.73 12.93 12.61
C ASN A 28 -14.30 12.34 11.30
N ALA A 29 -13.91 11.11 10.94
CA ALA A 29 -14.35 10.41 9.74
C ALA A 29 -15.21 9.18 10.12
N PRO A 30 -16.49 9.35 10.48
CA PRO A 30 -17.35 8.24 10.89
C PRO A 30 -17.60 7.21 9.77
N TRP A 31 -17.37 7.60 8.52
CA TRP A 31 -17.45 6.77 7.32
C TRP A 31 -16.17 5.93 7.08
N ALA A 32 -15.11 6.11 7.89
CA ALA A 32 -13.88 5.36 7.77
C ALA A 32 -13.75 4.31 8.90
N GLN A 33 -13.85 3.03 8.53
CA GLN A 33 -13.67 1.93 9.47
C GLN A 33 -12.21 1.47 9.50
N LEU A 34 -11.52 1.68 10.61
CA LEU A 34 -10.15 1.18 10.82
C LEU A 34 -10.20 -0.28 11.34
N MET A 35 -9.58 -1.20 10.61
CA MET A 35 -9.61 -2.64 10.93
C MET A 35 -8.64 -3.07 12.03
N GLY A 36 -7.63 -2.24 12.33
CA GLY A 36 -6.65 -2.50 13.37
C GLY A 36 -5.60 -3.57 13.02
N PRO A 37 -4.84 -4.06 14.02
CA PRO A 37 -3.62 -4.83 13.82
C PRO A 37 -3.77 -6.14 13.04
N ALA A 38 -4.94 -6.79 13.10
CA ALA A 38 -5.20 -8.04 12.39
C ALA A 38 -5.18 -7.87 10.86
N SER A 39 -5.34 -6.65 10.36
CA SER A 39 -5.29 -6.31 8.93
C SER A 39 -4.12 -5.36 8.61
N ALA A 40 -3.09 -5.33 9.45
CA ALA A 40 -1.96 -4.40 9.30
C ALA A 40 -0.97 -4.78 8.18
N PHE A 41 -0.95 -6.06 7.77
CA PHE A 41 0.05 -6.59 6.83
C PHE A 41 -0.59 -7.44 5.72
N PRO A 42 0.03 -7.49 4.52
CA PRO A 42 -0.38 -8.40 3.45
C PRO A 42 -0.30 -9.87 3.88
N SER A 43 -1.21 -10.69 3.35
CA SER A 43 -1.21 -12.15 3.52
C SER A 43 -0.80 -12.85 2.24
N ALA A 44 0.04 -13.88 2.37
CA ALA A 44 0.40 -14.75 1.23
C ALA A 44 -0.83 -15.44 0.63
N VAL A 45 -1.83 -15.79 1.44
CA VAL A 45 -3.08 -16.41 0.97
C VAL A 45 -3.84 -15.45 0.06
N HIS A 46 -4.02 -14.20 0.48
CA HIS A 46 -4.68 -13.19 -0.36
C HIS A 46 -3.86 -12.86 -1.60
N GLY A 47 -2.53 -12.83 -1.49
CA GLY A 47 -1.62 -12.67 -2.65
C GLY A 47 -1.78 -13.80 -3.67
N LEU A 48 -1.88 -15.05 -3.21
CA LEU A 48 -2.14 -16.21 -4.07
C LEU A 48 -3.50 -16.13 -4.75
N THR A 49 -4.56 -15.74 -4.03
CA THR A 49 -5.89 -15.55 -4.61
C THR A 49 -5.85 -14.56 -5.78
N LEU A 50 -5.19 -13.42 -5.60
CA LEU A 50 -5.00 -12.43 -6.67
C LEU A 50 -4.19 -13.00 -7.84
N ALA A 51 -3.13 -13.76 -7.55
CA ALA A 51 -2.29 -14.38 -8.57
C ALA A 51 -3.08 -15.40 -9.43
N VAL A 52 -3.95 -16.21 -8.82
CA VAL A 52 -4.79 -17.17 -9.53
C VAL A 52 -5.70 -16.46 -10.54
N HIS A 53 -6.31 -15.33 -10.17
CA HIS A 53 -7.12 -14.54 -11.09
C HIS A 53 -6.30 -13.99 -12.27
N ARG A 54 -5.06 -13.55 -12.02
CA ARG A 54 -4.16 -13.06 -13.08
C ARG A 54 -3.72 -14.16 -14.03
N ILE A 55 -3.43 -15.36 -13.53
CA ILE A 55 -3.11 -16.53 -14.35
C ILE A 55 -4.29 -16.90 -15.24
N ALA A 56 -5.51 -16.92 -14.70
CA ALA A 56 -6.72 -17.21 -15.47
C ALA A 56 -6.99 -16.18 -16.59
N ALA A 57 -6.51 -14.95 -16.41
CA ALA A 57 -6.58 -13.88 -17.39
C ALA A 57 -5.37 -13.82 -18.34
N ASP A 58 -4.47 -14.81 -18.31
CA ASP A 58 -3.19 -14.85 -19.05
C ASP A 58 -2.30 -13.61 -18.83
N SER A 59 -2.46 -12.95 -17.69
CA SER A 59 -1.72 -11.75 -17.29
C SER A 59 -0.48 -12.15 -16.50
N THR A 60 0.46 -12.83 -17.17
CA THR A 60 1.72 -13.29 -16.58
C THR A 60 2.92 -12.52 -17.16
N SER A 61 4.06 -12.57 -16.46
CA SER A 61 5.29 -11.90 -16.88
C SER A 61 6.45 -12.90 -16.81
N ASP A 62 7.49 -12.66 -17.61
CA ASP A 62 8.72 -13.44 -17.52
C ASP A 62 9.39 -13.27 -16.15
N ALA A 63 10.06 -14.32 -15.69
CA ALA A 63 10.69 -14.33 -14.37
C ALA A 63 11.76 -13.24 -14.22
N TYR A 64 12.47 -12.89 -15.29
CA TYR A 64 13.48 -11.83 -15.27
C TYR A 64 12.90 -10.42 -15.43
N GLY A 65 11.60 -10.31 -15.74
CA GLY A 65 10.89 -9.04 -15.85
C GLY A 65 10.27 -8.54 -14.54
N ILE A 66 10.53 -9.22 -13.41
CA ILE A 66 10.00 -8.82 -12.10
C ILE A 66 10.89 -7.74 -11.49
N GLU A 67 10.35 -6.54 -11.33
CA GLU A 67 11.04 -5.40 -10.74
C GLU A 67 10.33 -4.90 -9.46
N PRO A 68 11.07 -4.43 -8.44
CA PRO A 68 10.47 -3.77 -7.29
C PRO A 68 9.72 -2.49 -7.67
N MET A 69 8.59 -2.22 -7.02
CA MET A 69 7.89 -0.95 -7.16
C MET A 69 8.48 0.09 -6.21
N TYR A 70 9.20 1.06 -6.77
CA TYR A 70 9.71 2.22 -6.02
C TYR A 70 8.70 3.37 -6.07
N LEU A 71 8.20 3.80 -4.91
CA LEU A 71 7.24 4.90 -4.82
C LEU A 71 7.89 6.28 -4.96
N ARG A 72 9.20 6.37 -4.70
CA ARG A 72 9.99 7.59 -4.87
C ARG A 72 11.11 7.29 -5.86
N ALA A 73 11.29 8.19 -6.84
CA ALA A 73 12.37 8.07 -7.82
C ALA A 73 13.78 7.94 -7.18
N PRO A 74 14.12 8.69 -6.11
CA PRO A 74 15.41 8.54 -5.44
C PRO A 74 15.67 7.15 -4.83
N ASP A 75 14.63 6.38 -4.50
CA ASP A 75 14.81 5.04 -3.91
C ASP A 75 15.16 3.99 -4.98
N ALA A 76 14.85 4.26 -6.25
CA ALA A 76 15.17 3.41 -7.40
C ALA A 76 16.61 3.61 -7.90
N GLU A 77 17.20 4.78 -7.64
CA GLU A 77 18.56 5.10 -8.07
C GLU A 77 19.59 4.66 -7.03
N ILE A 78 20.53 3.83 -7.45
CA ILE A 78 21.72 3.44 -6.70
C ILE A 78 22.67 4.66 -6.62
N ASN A 79 22.39 5.62 -5.74
CA ASN A 79 23.18 6.84 -5.55
C ASN A 79 24.04 6.76 -4.29
N TRP A 80 25.30 6.31 -4.41
CA TRP A 80 26.20 6.16 -3.25
C TRP A 80 26.63 7.53 -2.68
N LYS A 81 26.51 8.61 -3.46
CA LYS A 81 26.92 9.97 -3.09
C LYS A 81 26.00 10.65 -2.06
N SER A 82 24.75 10.20 -1.91
CA SER A 82 23.76 10.86 -1.03
C SER A 82 23.79 10.36 0.42
N ARG A 83 24.52 9.28 0.74
CA ARG A 83 24.62 8.74 2.11
C ARG A 83 25.67 9.43 2.98
N GLU A 84 26.57 10.24 2.42
CA GLU A 84 27.60 10.97 3.18
C GLU A 84 27.10 12.31 3.77
N ALA A 85 25.88 12.75 3.44
CA ALA A 85 25.35 14.06 3.86
C ALA A 85 24.65 14.05 5.23
N THR A 86 24.58 12.91 5.91
CA THR A 86 24.11 12.83 7.31
C THR A 86 25.20 12.16 8.15
N SER A 87 26.18 12.96 8.57
CA SER A 87 27.07 12.70 9.71
C SER A 87 27.13 13.94 10.57
#